data_AF-A0A0X3PKQ7-F1
#
_entry.id   AF-A0A0X3PKQ7-F1
#
_cell.length_a   1.000
_cell.length_b   1.000
_cell.length_c   1.000
_cell.angle_alpha   90.00
_cell.angle_beta   90.00
_cell.angle_gamma   90.00
#
_symmetry.space_group_name_H-M   'P 1'
#
loop_
_entity.id
_entity.type
_entity.pdbx_description
1 polymer ?
#
loop_
_entity_poly.entity_id
_entity_poly.type
_entity_poly.pdbx_seq_one_letter_code
_entity_poly.pdbx_strand_id
1 'polypeptide(L)'
;MKQIWEEGFKAYVRQWWNWLDFIMLTLFLTTVGLRLVSLVLRKTEKYGFELTGRQNWPPDDPTLLSEAFFAIAHIFSFARIIFLFQVNEQLGPLQISLGNMLIDITKFLFIFLLVITSFACGLHQLYYYYVTETNDMRPEAFSSLIRSYQALFWYLFGVSPVGQYRLQLKDESGKLTDLKSGRVTVTVAEILLMIYHTMAIIVLVNMLIAMMSNSFQLIQNQADTEWKFARSKLWLGYFDEGSTLPPPLNT
;
A
#
# COMPACT_ATOMS: atom_id res chain seq x y z
N MET A 1 -15.58 -14.28 15.49
CA MET A 1 -16.21 -15.62 15.45
C MET A 1 -17.70 -15.58 15.76
N LYS A 2 -18.14 -15.00 16.89
CA LYS A 2 -19.57 -14.85 17.23
C LYS A 2 -20.42 -14.20 16.13
N GLN A 3 -20.00 -13.04 15.63
CA GLN A 3 -20.69 -12.33 14.54
C GLN A 3 -20.81 -13.14 13.23
N ILE A 4 -19.82 -13.97 12.89
CA ILE A 4 -19.85 -14.81 11.67
C ILE A 4 -20.93 -15.90 11.82
N TRP A 5 -21.11 -16.41 13.03
CA TRP A 5 -22.10 -17.44 13.35
C TRP A 5 -23.52 -16.89 13.33
N GLU A 6 -23.72 -15.66 13.81
CA GLU A 6 -25.03 -14.99 13.88
C GLU A 6 -25.48 -14.42 12.53
N GLU A 7 -24.61 -13.71 11.80
CA GLU A 7 -24.98 -13.08 10.52
C GLU A 7 -24.84 -14.03 9.31
N GLY A 8 -24.05 -15.10 9.46
CA GLY A 8 -23.66 -16.00 8.37
C GLY A 8 -22.53 -15.44 7.49
N PHE A 9 -21.73 -16.35 6.92
CA PHE A 9 -20.50 -16.00 6.18
C PHE A 9 -20.73 -15.04 5.00
N LYS A 10 -21.83 -15.22 4.25
CA LYS A 10 -22.13 -14.39 3.07
C LYS A 10 -22.47 -12.94 3.44
N ALA A 11 -23.15 -12.72 4.56
CA ALA A 11 -23.46 -11.37 5.05
C ALA A 11 -22.20 -10.68 5.59
N TYR A 12 -21.37 -11.44 6.32
CA TYR A 12 -20.11 -10.95 6.89
C TYR A 12 -19.15 -10.41 5.82
N VAL A 13 -18.94 -11.16 4.73
CA VAL A 13 -18.01 -10.80 3.64
C VAL A 13 -18.47 -9.58 2.83
N ARG A 14 -19.77 -9.26 2.83
CA ARG A 14 -20.31 -8.10 2.09
C ARG A 14 -19.96 -6.76 2.74
N GLN A 15 -19.62 -6.76 4.03
CA GLN A 15 -19.34 -5.54 4.78
C GLN A 15 -17.84 -5.23 4.77
N TRP A 16 -17.45 -4.12 4.14
CA TRP A 16 -16.04 -3.69 4.03
C TRP A 16 -15.32 -3.56 5.37
N TRP A 17 -16.03 -3.12 6.41
CA TRP A 17 -15.49 -3.01 7.76
C TRP A 17 -15.11 -4.35 8.38
N ASN A 18 -15.82 -5.42 8.02
CA ASN A 18 -15.52 -6.76 8.50
C ASN A 18 -14.23 -7.31 7.84
N TRP A 19 -13.97 -6.93 6.58
CA TRP A 19 -12.68 -7.21 5.94
C TRP A 19 -11.53 -6.49 6.63
N LEU A 20 -11.71 -5.22 7.01
CA LEU A 20 -10.70 -4.46 7.75
C LEU A 20 -10.40 -5.15 9.10
N ASP A 21 -11.45 -5.54 9.84
CA ASP A 21 -11.28 -6.27 11.11
C ASP A 21 -10.59 -7.62 10.93
N PHE A 22 -10.98 -8.37 9.90
CA PHE A 22 -10.38 -9.66 9.60
C PHE A 22 -8.88 -9.53 9.28
N ILE A 23 -8.49 -8.56 8.45
CA ILE A 23 -7.09 -8.29 8.12
C ILE A 23 -6.32 -7.87 9.36
N MET A 24 -6.86 -6.94 10.14
CA MET A 24 -6.25 -6.45 11.38
C MET A 24 -6.01 -7.60 12.38
N LEU A 25 -7.03 -8.42 12.67
CA LEU A 25 -6.92 -9.55 13.59
C LEU A 25 -5.95 -10.61 13.08
N THR A 26 -5.93 -10.87 11.77
CA THR A 26 -4.98 -11.81 11.15
C THR A 26 -3.55 -11.32 11.27
N LEU A 27 -3.30 -10.02 11.10
CA LEU A 27 -1.96 -9.43 11.27
C LEU A 27 -1.50 -9.48 12.74
N PHE A 28 -2.39 -9.21 13.70
CA PHE A 28 -2.09 -9.38 15.12
C PHE A 28 -1.79 -10.84 15.48
N LEU A 29 -2.59 -11.79 14.97
CA LEU A 29 -2.35 -13.21 15.17
C LEU A 29 -1.01 -13.65 14.57
N THR A 30 -0.70 -13.19 13.36
CA THR A 30 0.57 -13.46 12.68
C THR A 30 1.75 -12.91 13.48
N THR A 31 1.62 -11.72 14.07
CA THR A 31 2.63 -11.12 14.94
C THR A 31 2.90 -11.99 16.17
N VAL A 32 1.85 -12.44 16.86
CA VAL A 32 1.98 -13.33 18.04
C VAL A 32 2.60 -14.66 17.62
N GLY A 33 2.16 -15.25 16.50
CA GLY A 33 2.72 -16.49 15.96
C GLY A 33 4.21 -16.38 15.67
N LEU A 34 4.65 -15.32 14.99
CA LEU A 34 6.06 -15.09 14.69
C LEU A 34 6.90 -14.84 15.94
N ARG A 35 6.35 -14.16 16.96
CA ARG A 35 7.00 -13.98 18.26
C ARG A 35 7.15 -15.31 19.02
N LEU A 36 6.17 -16.19 18.95
CA LEU A 36 6.28 -17.54 19.53
C LEU A 36 7.34 -18.37 18.81
N VAL A 37 7.35 -18.33 17.48
CA VAL A 37 8.39 -19.00 16.67
C VAL A 37 9.77 -18.48 17.03
N SER A 38 9.95 -17.16 17.16
CA SER A 38 11.26 -16.59 17.55
C SER A 38 11.68 -17.01 18.96
N LEU A 39 10.76 -17.12 19.92
CA LEU A 39 11.05 -17.65 21.25
C LEU A 39 11.44 -19.15 21.23
N VAL A 40 10.77 -19.97 20.42
CA VAL A 40 11.11 -21.40 20.27
C VAL A 40 12.46 -21.58 19.59
N LEU A 41 12.75 -20.79 18.55
CA LEU A 41 14.03 -20.81 17.85
C LEU A 41 15.20 -20.39 18.73
N ARG A 42 14.99 -19.43 19.65
CA ARG A 42 15.97 -19.05 20.67
C ARG A 42 16.15 -20.17 21.70
N LYS A 43 15.06 -20.78 22.18
CA LYS A 43 15.13 -21.90 23.14
C LYS A 43 15.79 -23.17 22.57
N THR A 44 15.75 -23.38 21.26
CA THR A 44 16.34 -24.55 20.59
C THR A 44 17.79 -24.31 20.16
N GLU A 45 18.42 -23.21 20.60
CA GLU A 45 19.82 -22.82 20.33
C GLU A 45 20.21 -22.72 18.85
N LYS A 46 19.27 -22.89 17.91
CA LYS A 46 19.49 -22.69 16.46
C LYS A 46 19.79 -21.23 16.12
N TYR A 47 19.21 -20.32 16.88
CA TYR A 47 19.57 -18.91 16.90
C TYR A 47 20.18 -18.68 18.26
N GLY A 48 21.50 -18.44 18.29
CA GLY A 48 22.27 -18.31 19.53
C GLY A 48 21.52 -17.46 20.55
N PHE A 49 21.42 -17.97 21.78
CA PHE A 49 21.01 -17.15 22.89
C PHE A 49 22.04 -16.01 23.04
N GLU A 50 21.56 -14.84 23.44
CA GLU A 50 22.35 -13.66 23.82
C GLU A 50 22.56 -12.58 22.74
N LEU A 51 21.94 -11.42 23.00
CA LEU A 51 22.45 -10.05 22.82
C LEU A 51 23.24 -9.70 21.54
N THR A 52 23.07 -10.40 20.42
CA THR A 52 23.56 -9.91 19.14
C THR A 52 22.85 -8.60 18.83
N GLY A 53 23.61 -7.52 18.62
CA GLY A 53 23.06 -6.24 18.23
C GLY A 53 22.23 -6.38 16.96
N ARG A 54 21.16 -5.59 16.83
CA ARG A 54 20.20 -5.63 15.71
C ARG A 54 20.85 -5.64 14.32
N GLN A 55 22.05 -5.08 14.20
CA GLN A 55 22.84 -5.02 12.96
C GLN A 55 23.31 -6.40 12.47
N ASN A 56 23.45 -7.37 13.38
CA ASN A 56 23.98 -8.70 13.08
C ASN A 56 22.87 -9.75 12.93
N TRP A 57 21.60 -9.32 12.96
CA TRP A 57 20.48 -10.25 12.78
C TRP A 57 20.38 -10.66 11.32
N PRO A 58 20.07 -11.94 11.04
CA PRO A 58 19.80 -12.35 9.68
C PRO A 58 18.59 -11.59 9.13
N PRO A 59 18.57 -11.30 7.81
CA PRO A 59 17.51 -10.52 7.19
C PRO A 59 16.12 -11.17 7.36
N ASP A 60 16.08 -12.50 7.47
CA ASP A 60 14.85 -13.29 7.62
C ASP A 60 14.49 -13.60 9.08
N ASP A 61 15.03 -12.85 10.06
CA ASP A 61 14.70 -13.08 11.47
C ASP A 61 13.18 -12.89 11.70
N PRO A 62 12.45 -13.91 12.21
CA PRO A 62 11.02 -13.81 12.50
C PRO A 62 10.67 -12.65 13.44
N THR A 63 11.61 -12.20 14.27
CA THR A 63 11.40 -11.02 15.12
C THR A 63 11.22 -9.76 14.29
N LEU A 64 12.04 -9.52 13.27
CA LEU A 64 11.93 -8.35 12.37
C LEU A 64 10.63 -8.38 11.59
N LEU A 65 10.26 -9.54 11.07
CA LEU A 65 9.01 -9.73 10.33
C LEU A 65 7.79 -9.49 11.24
N SER A 66 7.85 -9.92 12.50
CA SER A 66 6.79 -9.65 13.48
C SER A 66 6.63 -8.15 13.76
N GLU A 67 7.73 -7.39 13.85
CA GLU A 67 7.68 -5.94 14.05
C GLU A 67 7.06 -5.22 12.86
N ALA A 68 7.38 -5.66 11.64
CA ALA A 68 6.79 -5.12 10.42
C ALA A 68 5.27 -5.37 10.37
N PHE A 69 4.82 -6.61 10.61
CA PHE A 69 3.38 -6.91 10.64
C PHE A 69 2.66 -6.21 11.79
N PHE A 70 3.31 -6.04 12.94
CA PHE A 70 2.75 -5.30 14.07
C PHE A 70 2.54 -3.82 13.73
N ALA A 71 3.51 -3.19 13.07
CA ALA A 71 3.38 -1.81 12.60
C ALA A 71 2.22 -1.64 11.60
N ILE A 72 2.07 -2.57 10.66
CA ILE A 72 0.96 -2.57 9.70
C ILE A 72 -0.38 -2.79 10.44
N ALA A 73 -0.45 -3.73 11.39
CA ALA A 73 -1.64 -3.98 12.20
C ALA A 73 -2.08 -2.74 12.99
N HIS A 74 -1.13 -1.97 13.53
CA HIS A 74 -1.42 -0.72 14.21
C HIS A 74 -2.06 0.32 13.29
N ILE A 75 -1.60 0.46 12.05
CA ILE A 75 -2.21 1.38 11.07
C ILE A 75 -3.68 0.98 10.84
N PHE A 76 -3.97 -0.31 10.65
CA PHE A 76 -5.35 -0.78 10.50
C PHE A 76 -6.19 -0.57 11.76
N SER A 77 -5.60 -0.74 12.94
CA SER A 77 -6.27 -0.47 14.21
C SER A 77 -6.69 0.99 14.35
N PHE A 78 -5.85 1.94 13.92
CA PHE A 78 -6.23 3.36 13.89
C PHE A 78 -7.24 3.66 12.78
N ALA A 79 -7.11 3.04 11.60
CA ALA A 79 -8.08 3.18 10.52
C ALA A 79 -9.49 2.70 10.93
N ARG A 80 -9.58 1.72 11.86
CA ARG A 80 -10.86 1.25 12.40
C ARG A 80 -11.64 2.35 13.11
N ILE A 81 -10.99 3.37 13.67
CA ILE A 81 -11.64 4.51 14.33
C ILE A 81 -12.54 5.29 13.36
N ILE A 82 -12.23 5.29 12.06
CA ILE A 82 -13.06 5.93 11.02
C ILE A 82 -14.49 5.37 11.04
N PHE A 83 -14.68 4.11 11.44
CA PHE A 83 -16.02 3.53 11.58
C PHE A 83 -16.88 4.25 12.62
N LEU A 84 -16.29 4.85 13.65
CA LEU A 84 -17.02 5.60 14.68
C LEU A 84 -17.57 6.93 14.15
N PHE A 85 -17.03 7.45 13.04
CA PHE A 85 -17.53 8.69 12.43
C PHE A 85 -18.99 8.57 11.98
N GLN A 86 -19.48 7.36 11.70
CA GLN A 86 -20.88 7.11 11.32
C GLN A 86 -21.89 7.46 12.43
N VAL A 87 -21.43 7.59 13.67
CA VAL A 87 -22.29 8.00 14.79
C VAL A 87 -22.54 9.50 14.75
N ASN A 88 -21.56 10.28 14.28
CA ASN A 88 -21.66 11.73 14.22
C ASN A 88 -22.49 12.17 13.00
N GLU A 89 -23.37 13.15 13.19
CA GLU A 89 -24.25 13.70 12.15
C GLU A 89 -23.48 14.41 11.03
N GLN A 90 -22.38 15.09 11.36
CA GLN A 90 -21.60 15.83 10.38
C GLN A 90 -20.62 14.93 9.60
N LEU A 91 -19.99 13.97 10.30
CA LEU A 91 -18.93 13.13 9.70
C LEU A 91 -19.48 11.86 9.05
N GLY A 92 -20.65 11.38 9.48
CA GLY A 92 -21.24 10.14 8.99
C GLY A 92 -21.58 10.17 7.50
N PRO A 93 -22.37 11.15 7.00
CA PRO A 93 -22.66 11.27 5.57
C PRO A 93 -21.40 11.41 4.71
N LEU A 94 -20.38 12.13 5.21
CA LEU A 94 -19.10 12.28 4.54
C LEU A 94 -18.34 10.94 4.44
N GLN A 95 -18.31 10.17 5.54
CA GLN A 95 -17.68 8.85 5.57
C GLN A 95 -18.34 7.87 4.59
N ILE A 96 -19.68 7.83 4.57
CA ILE A 96 -20.44 6.96 3.66
C ILE A 96 -20.18 7.36 2.21
N SER A 97 -20.22 8.66 1.91
CA SER A 97 -19.95 9.19 0.58
C SER A 97 -18.53 8.84 0.10
N LEU A 98 -17.53 8.95 0.97
CA LEU A 98 -16.15 8.54 0.67
C LEU A 98 -16.06 7.04 0.39
N GLY A 99 -16.71 6.21 1.21
CA GLY A 99 -16.72 4.76 1.03
C GLY A 99 -17.29 4.31 -0.32
N ASN A 100 -18.36 4.95 -0.77
CA ASN A 100 -18.97 4.67 -2.08
C ASN A 100 -18.08 5.18 -3.23
N MET A 101 -17.47 6.36 -3.09
CA MET A 101 -16.57 6.93 -4.09
C MET A 101 -15.30 6.07 -4.29
N LEU A 102 -14.83 5.37 -3.26
CA LEU A 102 -13.67 4.46 -3.37
C LEU A 102 -13.85 3.38 -4.44
N ILE A 103 -15.07 2.95 -4.71
CA ILE A 103 -15.35 1.96 -5.76
C ILE A 103 -15.03 2.55 -7.14
N ASP A 104 -15.37 3.80 -7.38
CA ASP A 104 -15.07 4.49 -8.64
C ASP A 104 -13.58 4.81 -8.76
N ILE A 105 -12.94 5.25 -7.66
CA ILE A 105 -11.49 5.47 -7.59
C ILE A 105 -10.73 4.18 -7.91
N THR A 106 -11.18 3.03 -7.40
CA THR A 106 -10.52 1.74 -7.63
C THR A 106 -10.56 1.34 -9.11
N LYS A 107 -11.69 1.57 -9.80
CA LYS A 107 -11.80 1.34 -11.25
C LYS A 107 -10.82 2.21 -12.03
N PHE A 108 -10.71 3.49 -11.65
CA PHE A 108 -9.76 4.41 -12.29
C PHE A 108 -8.30 4.03 -12.00
N LEU A 109 -8.01 3.61 -10.76
CA LEU A 109 -6.68 3.17 -10.34
C LEU A 109 -6.19 1.99 -11.18
N PHE A 110 -7.08 1.11 -11.63
CA PHE A 110 -6.71 0.02 -12.55
C PHE A 110 -6.14 0.55 -13.87
N ILE A 111 -6.76 1.56 -14.47
CA ILE A 111 -6.25 2.23 -15.69
C ILE A 111 -4.89 2.87 -15.40
N PHE A 112 -4.77 3.54 -14.25
CA PHE A 112 -3.52 4.17 -13.82
C PHE A 112 -2.38 3.14 -13.66
N LEU A 113 -2.65 1.99 -13.06
CA LEU A 113 -1.69 0.89 -12.90
C LEU A 113 -1.27 0.28 -14.25
N LEU A 114 -2.17 0.19 -15.23
CA LEU A 114 -1.82 -0.25 -16.58
C LEU A 114 -0.84 0.71 -17.26
N VAL A 115 -1.07 2.02 -17.11
CA VAL A 115 -0.16 3.04 -17.65
C VAL A 115 1.21 2.94 -16.98
N ILE A 116 1.27 2.91 -15.63
CA ILE A 116 2.55 2.74 -14.91
C ILE A 116 3.25 1.45 -15.36
N THR A 117 2.53 0.35 -15.49
CA THR A 117 3.10 -0.94 -15.92
C THR A 117 3.72 -0.86 -17.31
N SER A 118 3.03 -0.23 -18.26
CA SER A 118 3.54 -0.03 -19.63
C SER A 118 4.87 0.75 -19.62
N PHE A 119 4.94 1.86 -18.90
CA PHE A 119 6.16 2.66 -18.79
C PHE A 119 7.26 1.97 -17.96
N ALA A 120 6.91 1.25 -16.89
CA ALA A 120 7.86 0.50 -16.07
C ALA A 120 8.58 -0.59 -16.88
N CYS A 121 7.82 -1.38 -17.63
CA CYS A 121 8.36 -2.38 -18.53
C CYS A 121 9.17 -1.74 -19.68
N GLY A 122 8.67 -0.67 -20.29
CA GLY A 122 9.36 0.03 -21.38
C GLY A 122 10.72 0.62 -20.96
N LEU A 123 10.78 1.29 -19.81
CA LEU A 123 12.02 1.85 -19.27
C LEU A 123 12.97 0.76 -18.76
N HIS A 124 12.45 -0.28 -18.10
CA HIS A 124 13.28 -1.41 -17.70
C HIS A 124 13.94 -2.09 -18.92
N GLN A 125 13.17 -2.34 -19.98
CA GLN A 125 13.67 -2.93 -21.21
C GLN A 125 14.71 -2.03 -21.89
N LEU A 126 14.53 -0.71 -21.87
CA LEU A 126 15.47 0.26 -22.43
C LEU A 126 16.84 0.19 -21.74
N TYR A 127 16.86 -0.01 -20.42
CA TYR A 127 18.09 -0.11 -19.63
C TYR A 127 18.63 -1.54 -19.46
N TYR A 128 17.88 -2.57 -19.85
CA TYR A 128 18.21 -3.97 -19.58
C TYR A 128 19.62 -4.37 -20.04
N TYR A 129 20.02 -3.97 -21.24
CA TYR A 129 21.30 -4.35 -21.85
C TYR A 129 22.53 -3.61 -21.31
N TYR A 130 22.36 -2.63 -20.42
CA TYR A 130 23.47 -1.86 -19.83
C TYR A 130 24.08 -2.54 -18.58
N VAL A 131 23.83 -3.83 -18.42
CA VAL A 131 24.49 -4.68 -17.42
C VAL A 131 25.53 -5.55 -18.11
N THR A 132 26.75 -5.57 -17.59
CA THR A 132 27.83 -6.46 -18.04
C THR A 132 28.35 -7.23 -16.84
N GLU A 133 28.95 -8.40 -17.04
CA GLU A 133 29.46 -9.27 -15.96
C GLU A 133 30.41 -8.54 -14.99
N THR A 134 31.13 -7.53 -15.47
CA THR A 134 32.13 -6.78 -14.71
C THR A 134 31.64 -5.43 -14.20
N ASN A 135 30.59 -4.84 -14.78
CA ASN A 135 30.10 -3.50 -14.45
C ASN A 135 28.60 -3.35 -14.70
N ASP A 136 27.86 -2.93 -13.69
CA ASP A 136 26.47 -2.48 -13.83
C ASP A 136 26.46 -0.97 -14.12
N MET A 137 26.08 -0.60 -15.35
CA MET A 137 26.01 0.79 -15.81
C MET A 137 24.58 1.34 -15.76
N ARG A 138 23.63 0.52 -15.29
CA ARG A 138 22.22 0.89 -15.28
C ARG A 138 21.93 1.90 -14.18
N PRO A 139 20.95 2.77 -14.40
CA PRO A 139 20.35 3.55 -13.32
C PRO A 139 19.73 2.62 -12.26
N GLU A 140 19.99 2.89 -10.97
CA GLU A 140 19.44 2.10 -9.87
C GLU A 140 17.91 2.03 -9.93
N ALA A 141 17.28 3.12 -10.35
CA ALA A 141 15.84 3.27 -10.53
C ALA A 141 15.21 2.26 -11.51
N PHE A 142 15.94 1.84 -12.55
CA PHE A 142 15.42 0.94 -13.60
C PHE A 142 16.14 -0.41 -13.68
N SER A 143 16.98 -0.71 -12.69
CA SER A 143 17.76 -1.96 -12.60
C SER A 143 16.89 -3.23 -12.51
N SER A 144 15.71 -3.14 -11.92
CA SER A 144 14.72 -4.22 -11.83
C SER A 144 13.31 -3.69 -12.03
N LEU A 145 12.38 -4.55 -12.45
CA LEU A 145 10.98 -4.15 -12.65
C LEU A 145 10.37 -3.53 -11.40
N ILE A 146 10.60 -4.13 -10.22
CA ILE A 146 10.06 -3.61 -8.96
C ILE A 146 10.64 -2.24 -8.60
N ARG A 147 11.93 -2.01 -8.87
CA ARG A 147 12.56 -0.69 -8.68
C ARG A 147 12.01 0.32 -9.68
N SER A 148 11.74 -0.08 -10.93
CA SER A 148 11.10 0.77 -11.93
C SER A 148 9.70 1.22 -11.47
N TYR A 149 8.90 0.32 -10.89
CA TYR A 149 7.60 0.68 -10.31
C TYR A 149 7.74 1.68 -9.16
N GLN A 150 8.68 1.44 -8.24
CA GLN A 150 8.93 2.35 -7.11
C GLN A 150 9.40 3.72 -7.60
N ALA A 151 10.31 3.77 -8.57
CA ALA A 151 10.80 5.00 -9.15
C ALA A 151 9.68 5.81 -9.80
N LEU A 152 8.89 5.19 -10.69
CA LEU A 152 7.77 5.85 -11.36
C LEU A 152 6.69 6.33 -10.37
N PHE A 153 6.46 5.58 -9.30
CA PHE A 153 5.56 6.00 -8.22
C PHE A 153 6.06 7.25 -7.51
N TRP A 154 7.33 7.30 -7.11
CA TRP A 154 7.89 8.50 -6.47
C TRP A 154 7.97 9.70 -7.41
N TYR A 155 8.19 9.46 -8.70
CA TYR A 155 8.22 10.49 -9.73
C TYR A 155 6.86 11.17 -9.91
N LEU A 156 5.74 10.46 -9.67
CA LEU A 156 4.40 11.06 -9.65
C LEU A 156 4.31 12.24 -8.68
N PHE A 157 4.99 12.14 -7.53
CA PHE A 157 4.99 13.15 -6.48
C PHE A 157 6.11 14.18 -6.63
N GLY A 158 6.83 14.18 -7.77
CA GLY A 158 7.96 15.07 -8.02
C GLY A 158 9.22 14.69 -7.24
N VAL A 159 9.24 13.55 -6.54
CA VAL A 159 10.42 13.04 -5.84
C VAL A 159 11.26 12.26 -6.83
N SER A 160 11.96 12.99 -7.72
CA SER A 160 12.93 12.42 -8.66
C SER A 160 14.34 12.89 -8.29
N PRO A 161 15.18 12.06 -7.64
CA PRO A 161 16.57 12.41 -7.40
C PRO A 161 17.31 12.67 -8.71
N VAL A 162 17.94 13.85 -8.78
CA VAL A 162 18.63 14.35 -9.98
C VAL A 162 19.77 13.40 -10.34
N GLY A 163 19.79 12.91 -11.58
CA GLY A 163 20.88 12.07 -12.10
C GLY A 163 20.64 10.56 -12.04
N GLN A 164 19.53 10.08 -11.47
CA GLN A 164 19.22 8.64 -11.38
C GLN A 164 18.84 7.97 -12.71
N TYR A 165 18.80 8.67 -13.84
CA TYR A 165 18.57 8.11 -15.18
C TYR A 165 19.82 8.13 -16.06
N ARG A 166 20.96 8.66 -15.54
CA ARG A 166 22.23 8.69 -16.26
C ARG A 166 22.86 7.32 -16.28
N LEU A 167 23.44 6.97 -17.42
CA LEU A 167 24.29 5.81 -17.57
C LEU A 167 25.69 6.17 -17.06
N GLN A 168 26.10 5.58 -15.94
CA GLN A 168 27.38 5.85 -15.30
C GLN A 168 28.27 4.61 -15.35
N LEU A 169 29.51 4.79 -15.80
CA LEU A 169 30.58 3.79 -15.64
C LEU A 169 31.34 4.06 -14.35
N LYS A 170 31.69 2.99 -13.64
CA LYS A 170 32.73 3.04 -12.62
C LYS A 170 34.08 2.90 -13.32
N ASP A 171 34.87 3.98 -13.27
CA ASP A 171 36.25 3.97 -13.75
C ASP A 171 37.14 3.12 -12.81
N GLU A 172 38.33 2.72 -13.24
CA GLU A 172 39.25 1.88 -12.44
C GLU A 172 39.66 2.53 -11.10
N SER A 173 39.47 3.84 -10.98
CA SER A 173 39.67 4.64 -9.75
C SER A 173 38.41 4.77 -8.87
N GLY A 174 37.32 4.07 -9.19
CA GLY A 174 36.03 4.13 -8.48
C GLY A 174 35.19 5.38 -8.74
N LYS A 175 35.60 6.23 -9.69
CA LYS A 175 34.89 7.47 -10.04
C LYS A 175 33.78 7.18 -11.06
N LEU A 176 32.58 7.71 -10.81
CA LEU A 176 31.44 7.60 -11.72
C LEU A 176 31.61 8.57 -12.89
N THR A 177 31.65 8.06 -14.12
CA THR A 177 31.78 8.85 -15.35
C THR A 177 30.60 8.57 -16.28
N ASP A 178 30.06 9.62 -16.91
CA ASP A 178 28.89 9.50 -17.79
C ASP A 178 29.27 8.77 -19.10
N LEU A 179 28.52 7.73 -19.46
CA LEU A 179 28.76 6.94 -20.67
C LEU A 179 28.30 7.72 -21.92
N LYS A 180 29.27 8.23 -22.69
CA LYS A 180 29.00 9.00 -23.94
C LYS A 180 28.23 8.20 -25.01
N SER A 181 28.48 6.88 -25.11
CA SER A 181 27.80 6.00 -26.07
C SER A 181 26.30 5.84 -25.76
N GLY A 182 25.91 5.97 -24.50
CA GLY A 182 24.53 5.85 -24.03
C GLY A 182 23.67 7.11 -24.22
N ARG A 183 24.19 8.17 -24.86
CA ARG A 183 23.50 9.46 -24.98
C ARG A 183 22.11 9.32 -25.60
N VAL A 184 21.98 8.54 -26.67
CA VAL A 184 20.69 8.32 -27.35
C VAL A 184 19.69 7.67 -26.40
N THR A 185 20.11 6.64 -25.68
CA THR A 185 19.26 5.91 -24.72
C THR A 185 18.80 6.80 -23.57
N VAL A 186 19.71 7.61 -23.02
CA VAL A 186 19.37 8.59 -21.98
C VAL A 186 18.36 9.61 -22.51
N THR A 187 18.55 10.15 -23.71
CA THR A 187 17.59 11.08 -24.32
C THR A 187 16.22 10.42 -24.56
N VAL A 188 16.18 9.17 -25.02
CA VAL A 188 14.91 8.44 -25.19
C VAL A 188 14.23 8.21 -23.85
N ALA A 189 14.99 7.85 -22.80
CA ALA A 189 14.46 7.67 -21.45
C ALA A 189 13.89 8.99 -20.89
N GLU A 190 14.58 10.10 -21.08
CA GLU A 190 14.10 11.44 -20.71
C GLU A 190 12.78 11.77 -21.41
N ILE A 191 12.68 11.52 -22.71
CA ILE A 191 11.44 11.75 -23.47
C ILE A 191 10.31 10.87 -22.97
N LEU A 192 10.56 9.56 -22.75
CA LEU A 192 9.56 8.63 -22.21
C LEU A 192 9.09 9.05 -20.82
N LEU A 193 10.00 9.53 -19.97
CA LEU A 193 9.66 10.06 -18.64
C LEU A 193 8.85 11.35 -18.73
N MET A 194 9.15 12.27 -19.66
CA MET A 194 8.35 13.48 -19.87
C MET A 194 6.93 13.14 -20.32
N ILE A 195 6.79 12.17 -21.24
CA ILE A 195 5.48 11.68 -21.68
C ILE A 195 4.73 11.03 -20.51
N TYR A 196 5.41 10.21 -19.71
CA TYR A 196 4.83 9.62 -18.50
C TYR A 196 4.31 10.69 -17.54
N HIS A 197 5.08 11.73 -17.23
CA HIS A 197 4.64 12.80 -16.32
C HIS A 197 3.44 13.56 -16.89
N THR A 198 3.46 13.87 -18.19
CA THR A 198 2.33 14.52 -18.86
C THR A 198 1.08 13.65 -18.75
N MET A 199 1.19 12.36 -19.07
CA MET A 199 0.05 11.46 -19.01
C MET A 199 -0.45 11.24 -17.57
N ALA A 200 0.44 10.97 -16.62
CA ALA A 200 0.08 10.65 -15.25
C ALA A 200 -0.46 11.88 -14.49
N ILE A 201 0.25 13.00 -14.52
CA ILE A 201 -0.09 14.18 -13.71
C ILE A 201 -1.11 15.07 -14.43
N ILE A 202 -0.91 15.38 -15.72
CA ILE A 202 -1.78 16.35 -16.42
C ILE A 202 -3.07 15.68 -16.87
N VAL A 203 -3.02 14.43 -17.34
CA VAL A 203 -4.22 13.77 -17.87
C VAL A 203 -4.91 12.93 -16.79
N LEU A 204 -4.23 11.94 -16.22
CA LEU A 204 -4.88 10.97 -15.34
C LEU A 204 -5.32 11.59 -14.00
N VAL A 205 -4.47 12.37 -13.33
CA VAL A 205 -4.87 13.02 -12.06
C VAL A 205 -6.05 13.99 -12.28
N ASN A 206 -6.04 14.79 -13.35
CA ASN A 206 -7.14 15.70 -13.65
C ASN A 206 -8.44 14.96 -14.00
N MET A 207 -8.36 13.83 -14.72
CA MET A 207 -9.53 12.97 -14.96
C MET A 207 -10.04 12.33 -13.65
N LEU A 208 -9.15 11.90 -12.76
CA LEU A 208 -9.53 11.36 -11.46
C LEU A 208 -10.27 12.39 -10.62
N ILE A 209 -9.78 13.63 -10.57
CA ILE A 209 -10.45 14.73 -9.86
C ILE A 209 -11.83 15.00 -10.46
N ALA A 210 -11.95 15.05 -11.79
CA ALA A 210 -13.24 15.26 -12.47
C ALA A 210 -14.23 14.13 -12.17
N MET A 211 -13.78 12.88 -12.21
CA MET A 211 -14.60 11.71 -11.91
C MET A 211 -15.04 11.69 -10.44
N MET A 212 -14.13 11.98 -9.50
CA MET A 212 -14.45 12.07 -8.07
C MET A 212 -15.46 13.19 -7.79
N SER A 213 -15.32 14.36 -8.43
CA SER A 213 -16.26 15.47 -8.27
C SER A 213 -17.68 15.10 -8.73
N ASN A 214 -17.80 14.45 -9.90
CA ASN A 214 -19.10 14.00 -10.39
C ASN A 214 -19.71 12.88 -9.51
N SER A 215 -18.89 11.89 -9.13
CA SER A 215 -19.32 10.81 -8.23
C SER A 215 -19.76 11.35 -6.86
N PHE A 216 -19.01 12.31 -6.31
CA PHE A 216 -19.35 12.96 -5.04
C PHE A 216 -20.72 13.65 -5.10
N GLN A 217 -20.99 14.45 -6.14
CA GLN A 217 -22.28 15.13 -6.29
C GLN A 217 -23.45 14.14 -6.41
N LEU A 218 -23.26 13.04 -7.14
CA LEU A 218 -24.30 12.03 -7.33
C LEU A 218 -24.60 11.29 -6.02
N ILE A 219 -23.56 10.91 -5.27
CA ILE A 219 -23.69 10.17 -4.00
C ILE A 219 -24.21 11.08 -2.88
N GLN A 220 -23.79 12.34 -2.83
CA GLN A 220 -24.18 13.28 -1.77
C GLN A 220 -25.69 13.48 -1.67
N ASN A 221 -26.42 13.41 -2.79
CA ASN A 221 -27.87 13.56 -2.82
C ASN A 221 -28.62 12.46 -2.05
N GLN A 222 -28.01 11.27 -1.91
CA GLN A 222 -28.59 10.11 -1.19
C GLN A 222 -27.82 9.79 0.10
N ALA A 223 -26.74 10.52 0.39
CA ALA A 223 -25.85 10.22 1.50
C ALA A 223 -26.55 10.26 2.87
N ASP A 224 -27.53 11.15 3.08
CA ASP A 224 -28.25 11.25 4.35
C ASP A 224 -29.14 10.03 4.62
N THR A 225 -29.83 9.51 3.60
CA THR A 225 -30.68 8.32 3.75
C THR A 225 -29.84 7.07 3.94
N GLU A 226 -28.75 6.92 3.19
CA GLU A 226 -27.79 5.83 3.35
C GLU A 226 -27.10 5.87 4.70
N TRP A 227 -26.70 7.06 5.16
CA TRP A 227 -26.11 7.25 6.49
C TRP A 227 -27.08 6.88 7.60
N LYS A 228 -28.33 7.34 7.55
CA LYS A 228 -29.35 6.97 8.55
C LYS A 228 -29.60 5.46 8.57
N PHE A 229 -29.61 4.80 7.40
CA PHE A 229 -29.71 3.35 7.30
C PHE A 229 -28.50 2.66 7.96
N ALA A 230 -27.27 3.08 7.62
CA ALA A 230 -26.05 2.53 8.19
C ALA A 230 -25.98 2.72 9.72
N ARG A 231 -26.34 3.92 10.20
CA ARG A 231 -26.41 4.25 11.64
C ARG A 231 -27.46 3.40 12.37
N SER A 232 -28.63 3.21 11.77
CA SER A 232 -29.68 2.36 12.36
C SER A 232 -29.23 0.91 12.44
N LYS A 233 -28.55 0.39 11.41
CA LYS A 233 -27.95 -0.95 11.42
C LYS A 233 -26.90 -1.08 12.54
N LEU A 234 -26.05 -0.06 12.73
CA LEU A 234 -25.08 -0.03 13.83
C LEU A 234 -25.78 -0.16 15.19
N TRP A 235 -26.80 0.67 15.43
CA TRP A 235 -27.53 0.67 16.70
C TRP A 235 -28.25 -0.66 16.95
N LEU A 236 -28.84 -1.26 15.91
CA LEU A 236 -29.44 -2.60 15.98
C LEU A 236 -28.45 -3.66 16.50
N GLY A 237 -27.18 -3.58 16.08
CA GLY A 237 -26.13 -4.50 16.55
C GLY A 237 -25.78 -4.36 18.05
N TYR A 238 -26.15 -3.25 18.69
CA TYR A 238 -25.96 -3.05 20.13
C TYR A 238 -27.23 -3.32 20.95
N PHE A 239 -28.39 -3.48 20.30
CA PHE A 239 -29.64 -3.80 20.99
C PHE A 239 -29.78 -5.27 21.36
N ASP A 240 -29.04 -6.17 20.70
CA ASP A 240 -29.08 -7.60 20.99
C ASP A 240 -28.27 -7.93 22.25
N GLU A 241 -28.80 -8.78 23.14
CA GLU A 241 -28.33 -8.97 24.53
C GLU A 241 -26.96 -9.68 24.65
N GLY A 242 -26.28 -9.96 23.53
CA GLY A 242 -25.14 -10.88 23.48
C GLY A 242 -23.74 -10.29 23.75
N SER A 243 -23.52 -8.97 23.77
CA SER A 243 -22.16 -8.41 23.85
C SER A 243 -22.10 -7.07 24.57
N THR A 244 -22.61 -7.01 25.80
CA THR A 244 -22.67 -5.79 26.62
C THR A 244 -21.32 -5.36 27.20
N LEU A 245 -20.31 -6.25 27.22
CA LEU A 245 -18.98 -5.95 27.74
C LEU A 245 -18.03 -5.49 26.63
N PRO A 246 -17.30 -4.37 26.83
CA PRO A 246 -16.27 -3.96 25.88
C PRO A 246 -15.11 -4.97 25.89
N PRO A 247 -14.40 -5.19 24.76
CA PRO A 247 -13.06 -5.79 24.83
C PRO A 247 -12.21 -4.89 25.75
N PRO A 248 -11.56 -5.36 26.83
CA PRO A 248 -10.97 -6.68 27.14
C PRO A 248 -11.76 -7.59 28.10
N LEU A 249 -12.99 -7.21 28.48
CA LEU A 249 -13.80 -7.90 29.49
C LEU A 249 -14.81 -8.89 28.89
N ASN A 250 -14.78 -9.08 27.58
CA ASN A 250 -15.66 -10.01 26.89
C ASN A 250 -15.27 -11.44 27.28
N THR A 251 -16.16 -12.13 28.01
CA THR A 251 -15.97 -13.51 28.52
C THR A 251 -16.72 -14.52 27.67
#